data_AF-A0A962D7J4-F1
#
_entry.id   AF-A0A962D7J4-F1
#
_cell.length_a   1.000
_cell.length_b   1.000
_cell.length_c   1.000
_cell.angle_alpha   90.00
_cell.angle_beta   90.00
_cell.angle_gamma   90.00
#
_symmetry.space_group_name_H-M   'P 1'
#
loop_
_entity.id
_entity.type
_entity.pdbx_description
1 polymer ?
#
loop_
_entity_poly.entity_id
_entity_poly.type
_entity_poly.pdbx_seq_one_letter_code
_entity_poly.pdbx_strand_id
1 'polypeptide(L)'
;MKALRDSLLPLAAACLLAACSQPAEPPAAASSPAAAAPKAAPVRYDIEAFMDTVQLSGAAFSPDGQSLVYSSNASGIYNVYRIDTAGG
;
A
#
# COMPACT_ATOMS: atom_id res chain seq x y z
N MET A 1 -45.98 -41.24 -21.46
CA MET A 1 -44.56 -40.81 -21.58
C MET A 1 -44.42 -39.29 -21.41
N LYS A 2 -44.93 -38.73 -20.30
CA LYS A 2 -44.93 -37.28 -20.03
C LYS A 2 -44.63 -36.97 -18.55
N ALA A 3 -43.87 -37.86 -17.92
CA ALA A 3 -43.42 -37.72 -16.52
C ALA A 3 -41.90 -37.95 -16.38
N LEU A 4 -41.21 -38.35 -17.46
CA LEU A 4 -39.75 -38.57 -17.46
C LEU A 4 -38.97 -37.36 -17.99
N ARG A 5 -39.66 -36.35 -18.54
CA ARG A 5 -39.03 -35.18 -19.16
C ARG A 5 -38.89 -33.99 -18.20
N ASP A 6 -39.63 -34.00 -17.10
CA ASP A 6 -39.70 -32.86 -16.17
C ASP A 6 -38.81 -33.05 -14.93
N SER A 7 -38.13 -34.20 -14.81
CA SER A 7 -37.25 -34.55 -13.68
C SER A 7 -35.75 -34.43 -14.01
N LEU A 8 -35.39 -33.65 -15.03
CA LEU A 8 -34.00 -33.37 -15.39
C LEU A 8 -33.66 -31.87 -15.38
N LEU A 9 -34.62 -31.01 -15.06
CA LEU A 9 -34.40 -29.56 -15.02
C LEU A 9 -33.60 -29.01 -13.83
N PRO A 10 -33.46 -29.64 -12.63
CA PRO A 10 -32.71 -28.99 -11.56
C PRO A 10 -31.19 -29.22 -11.67
N LEU A 11 -30.73 -30.19 -12.47
CA LEU A 11 -29.30 -30.52 -12.56
C LEU A 11 -28.52 -29.55 -13.47
N ALA A 12 -29.19 -28.86 -14.38
CA ALA A 12 -28.54 -27.89 -15.28
C ALA A 12 -28.23 -26.53 -14.61
N ALA A 13 -28.91 -26.18 -13.52
CA ALA A 13 -28.70 -24.90 -12.84
C ALA A 13 -27.47 -24.89 -11.91
N ALA A 14 -26.95 -26.06 -11.51
CA ALA A 14 -25.77 -26.16 -10.64
C ALA A 14 -24.45 -25.98 -11.40
N CYS A 15 -24.41 -26.21 -12.71
CA CYS A 15 -23.18 -26.11 -13.51
C CYS A 15 -22.83 -24.67 -13.93
N LEU A 16 -23.75 -23.71 -13.81
CA LEU A 16 -23.52 -22.31 -14.24
C LEU A 16 -22.77 -21.46 -13.20
N LEU A 17 -22.65 -21.91 -11.94
CA LEU A 17 -21.98 -21.14 -10.87
C LEU A 17 -20.51 -21.53 -10.65
N ALA A 18 -19.99 -22.55 -11.35
CA ALA A 18 -18.60 -23.00 -11.22
C ALA A 18 -17.63 -22.44 -12.27
N ALA A 19 -18.10 -21.59 -13.20
CA ALA A 19 -17.32 -21.15 -14.36
C ALA A 19 -16.46 -19.89 -14.16
N CYS A 20 -16.42 -19.30 -12.95
CA CYS A 20 -15.71 -18.03 -12.73
C CYS A 20 -14.35 -18.14 -12.01
N SER A 21 -13.77 -19.32 -11.81
CA SER A 21 -12.59 -19.42 -10.93
C SER A 21 -11.43 -20.31 -11.39
N GLN A 22 -11.01 -20.30 -12.66
CA GLN A 22 -9.63 -20.68 -13.01
C GLN A 22 -9.12 -19.94 -14.26
N PRO A 23 -8.27 -18.90 -14.11
CA PRO A 23 -7.33 -18.54 -15.16
C PRO A 23 -6.34 -19.69 -15.32
N ALA A 24 -6.31 -20.31 -16.50
CA ALA A 24 -5.32 -21.33 -16.84
C ALA A 24 -3.94 -20.66 -16.98
N GLU A 25 -3.01 -20.99 -16.08
CA GLU A 25 -1.63 -20.53 -16.14
C GLU A 25 -0.87 -21.32 -17.22
N PRO A 26 -0.18 -20.66 -18.18
CA PRO A 26 0.67 -21.35 -19.15
C PRO A 26 1.76 -22.17 -18.44
N PRO A 27 2.20 -23.31 -19.01
CA PRO A 27 3.25 -24.11 -18.41
C PRO A 27 4.49 -23.24 -18.22
N ALA A 28 4.95 -23.12 -16.98
CA ALA A 28 6.14 -22.40 -16.58
C ALA A 28 7.32 -22.85 -17.47
N ALA A 29 7.65 -22.02 -18.46
CA ALA A 29 8.93 -22.09 -19.12
C ALA A 29 9.97 -21.81 -18.03
N ALA A 30 10.80 -22.80 -17.74
CA ALA A 30 11.87 -22.71 -16.78
C ALA A 30 12.81 -21.55 -17.17
N SER A 31 12.63 -20.41 -16.52
CA SER A 31 13.63 -19.34 -16.51
C SER A 31 14.89 -19.89 -15.89
N SER A 32 15.94 -20.02 -16.70
CA SER A 32 17.30 -20.28 -16.24
C SER A 32 17.64 -19.34 -15.07
N PRO A 33 18.22 -19.81 -13.96
CA PRO A 33 18.58 -18.93 -12.86
C PRO A 33 19.78 -18.10 -13.29
N ALA A 34 19.52 -16.93 -13.88
CA ALA A 34 20.50 -15.87 -13.93
C ALA A 34 20.89 -15.59 -12.48
N ALA A 35 22.14 -15.87 -12.13
CA ALA A 35 22.67 -15.71 -10.78
C ALA A 35 22.32 -14.31 -10.26
N ALA A 36 21.43 -14.25 -9.27
CA ALA A 36 21.06 -13.01 -8.62
C ALA A 36 22.32 -12.42 -7.98
N ALA A 37 22.68 -11.20 -8.39
CA ALA A 37 23.71 -10.44 -7.69
C ALA A 37 23.35 -10.33 -6.19
N PRO A 38 24.34 -10.32 -5.27
CA PRO A 38 24.04 -10.25 -3.85
C PRO A 38 23.31 -8.94 -3.54
N LYS A 39 22.02 -9.06 -3.18
CA LYS A 39 21.22 -7.94 -2.66
C LYS A 39 21.77 -7.58 -1.28
N ALA A 40 22.15 -6.31 -1.10
CA ALA A 40 22.59 -5.82 0.19
C ALA A 40 21.55 -6.13 1.28
N ALA A 41 22.01 -6.58 2.45
CA ALA A 41 21.14 -6.84 3.58
C ALA A 41 20.45 -5.53 4.04
N PRO A 42 19.18 -5.59 4.50
CA PRO A 42 18.48 -4.41 5.01
C PRO A 42 19.12 -3.91 6.30
N VAL A 43 19.14 -2.58 6.48
CA VAL A 43 19.55 -1.95 7.73
C VAL A 43 18.56 -2.33 8.84
N ARG A 44 19.05 -2.64 10.05
CA ARG A 44 18.22 -2.86 11.24
C ARG A 44 18.18 -1.62 12.12
N TYR A 45 16.99 -1.28 12.60
CA TYR A 45 16.73 -0.18 13.52
C TYR A 45 15.99 -0.71 14.75
N ASP A 46 16.20 -0.07 15.89
CA ASP A 46 15.45 -0.35 17.13
C ASP A 46 14.07 0.35 17.09
N ILE A 47 13.17 -0.04 18.00
CA ILE A 47 11.78 0.49 18.02
C ILE A 47 11.78 1.98 18.34
N GLU A 48 12.70 2.42 19.19
CA GLU A 48 12.89 3.80 19.61
C GLU A 48 13.11 4.72 18.41
N ALA A 49 13.86 4.27 17.41
CA ALA A 49 14.09 5.03 16.18
C ALA A 49 12.80 5.26 15.37
N PHE A 50 11.82 4.36 15.48
CA PHE A 50 10.51 4.54 14.85
C PHE A 50 9.62 5.47 15.67
N MET A 51 9.69 5.38 17.00
CA MET A 51 8.87 6.18 17.91
C MET A 51 9.33 7.63 18.02
N ASP A 52 10.62 7.91 17.82
CA ASP A 52 11.21 9.25 17.88
C ASP A 52 11.01 10.05 16.57
N THR A 53 9.75 10.13 16.13
CA THR A 53 9.35 10.89 14.94
C THR A 53 8.62 12.17 15.34
N VAL A 54 8.99 13.29 14.71
CA VAL A 54 8.29 14.57 14.84
C VAL A 54 7.26 14.72 13.72
N GLN A 55 6.06 15.15 14.07
CA GLN A 55 4.97 15.43 13.14
C GLN A 55 4.94 16.91 12.76
N LEU A 56 4.71 17.19 11.47
CA LEU A 56 4.55 18.52 10.91
C LEU A 56 3.22 18.58 10.13
N SER A 57 2.46 19.66 10.29
CA SER A 57 1.20 19.89 9.56
C SER A 57 0.88 21.38 9.41
N GLY A 58 -0.10 21.70 8.56
CA GLY A 58 -0.66 23.06 8.46
C GLY A 58 0.37 24.15 8.13
N ALA A 59 1.14 23.95 7.06
CA ALA A 59 2.21 24.86 6.68
C ALA A 59 1.74 25.96 5.71
N ALA A 60 2.25 27.20 5.88
CA ALA A 60 1.96 28.32 4.99
C ALA A 60 3.13 29.31 4.94
N PHE A 61 3.47 29.79 3.74
CA PHE A 61 4.46 30.86 3.57
C PHE A 61 3.86 32.22 3.92
N SER A 62 4.70 33.13 4.42
CA SER A 62 4.33 34.54 4.52
C SER A 62 4.16 35.15 3.12
N PRO A 63 3.35 36.22 2.96
CA PRO A 63 3.08 36.82 1.64
C PRO A 63 4.32 37.32 0.89
N ASP A 64 5.36 37.73 1.63
CA ASP A 64 6.66 38.17 1.12
C ASP A 64 7.63 37.00 0.85
N GLY A 65 7.21 35.78 1.14
CA GLY A 65 7.98 34.55 0.98
C GLY A 65 9.17 34.42 1.94
N GLN A 66 9.34 35.30 2.92
CA GLN A 66 10.52 35.29 3.79
C GLN A 66 10.46 34.24 4.89
N SER A 67 9.27 33.79 5.28
CA SER A 67 9.10 32.82 6.36
C SER A 67 8.04 31.75 6.05
N LEU A 68 8.18 30.61 6.71
CA LEU A 68 7.21 29.50 6.71
C LEU A 68 6.72 29.28 8.14
N VAL A 69 5.40 29.30 8.33
CA VAL A 69 4.77 28.85 9.59
C VAL A 69 4.27 27.42 9.44
N TYR A 70 4.35 26.62 10.50
CA TYR A 70 3.85 25.24 10.54
C TYR A 70 3.51 24.82 11.98
N SER A 71 2.65 23.82 12.13
CA SER A 71 2.35 23.18 13.42
C SER A 71 3.25 21.95 13.60
N SER A 72 3.81 21.76 14.81
CA SER A 72 4.64 20.59 15.12
C SER A 72 4.54 20.17 16.58
N ASN A 73 4.74 18.87 16.85
CA ASN A 73 4.85 18.30 18.18
C ASN A 73 6.30 18.15 18.70
N ALA A 74 7.27 18.82 18.09
CA ALA A 74 8.71 18.70 18.44
C ALA A 74 9.01 18.95 19.93
N SER A 75 8.20 19.77 20.62
CA SER A 75 8.31 20.03 22.06
C SER A 75 7.62 18.98 22.97
N GLY A 76 7.03 17.94 22.39
CA GLY A 76 6.17 16.97 23.08
C GLY A 76 4.67 17.30 23.04
N ILE A 77 4.32 18.56 22.73
CA ILE A 77 2.95 19.02 22.44
C ILE A 77 2.93 19.86 21.16
N TYR A 78 1.77 19.98 20.53
CA TYR A 78 1.60 20.77 19.31
C TYR A 78 1.69 22.28 19.59
N ASN A 79 2.62 22.93 18.89
CA ASN A 79 2.80 24.38 18.88
C ASN A 79 2.94 24.89 17.44
N VAL A 80 2.79 26.20 17.25
CA VAL A 80 3.09 26.88 15.98
C VAL A 80 4.54 27.35 15.98
N TYR A 81 5.27 26.99 14.94
CA TYR A 81 6.65 27.37 14.72
C TYR A 81 6.76 28.24 13.46
N ARG A 82 7.84 29.03 13.38
CA ARG A 82 8.21 29.83 12.23
C ARG A 82 9.68 29.61 11.92
N ILE A 83 10.00 29.41 10.65
CA ILE A 83 11.38 29.32 10.14
C ILE A 83 11.57 30.35 9.01
N ASP A 84 12.79 30.86 8.88
CA ASP A 84 13.19 31.68 7.74
C ASP A 84 13.43 30.81 6.50
N THR A 85 13.02 31.30 5.33
CA THR A 85 13.15 30.55 4.07
C THR A 85 14.58 30.48 3.53
N ALA A 86 15.49 31.35 3.98
CA ALA A 86 16.90 31.32 3.62
C ALA A 86 17.68 30.16 4.27
N GLY A 87 17.01 29.33 5.09
CA GLY A 87 17.64 28.26 5.85
C GLY A 87 18.04 28.78 7.23
N GLY A 88 17.19 28.46 8.21
CA GLY A 88 17.39 28.81 9.62
C GLY A 88 18.49 28.00 10.31
#